data_AF-A0A7W0P590-F1
#
_entry.id   AF-A0A7W0P590-F1
#
_cell.length_a   1.000
_cell.length_b   1.000
_cell.length_c   1.000
_cell.angle_alpha   90.00
_cell.angle_beta   90.00
_cell.angle_gamma   90.00
#
_symmetry.space_group_name_H-M   'P 1'
#
loop_
_entity.id
_entity.type
_entity.pdbx_description
1 polymer ?
#
loop_
_entity_poly.entity_id
_entity_poly.type
_entity_poly.pdbx_seq_one_letter_code
_entity_poly.pdbx_strand_id
1 'polypeptide(L)'
;MGRGVDAFEWDDINIEHLANHGVTDVEVDQMLSNRNIVMPNRKYPDRKLLIGKTNAGRVLIVSIEPTRMEGTWRPITAREAEPEESKRLERA
;
A
#
# COMPACT_ATOMS: atom_id res chain seq x y z
N MET A 1 -19.88 1.72 0.29
CA MET A 1 -18.67 0.88 0.17
C MET A 1 -17.56 1.78 -0.31
N GLY A 2 -16.55 2.07 0.52
CA GLY A 2 -15.48 2.98 0.15
C GLY A 2 -14.74 2.43 -1.07
N ARG A 3 -14.62 3.26 -2.11
CA ARG A 3 -13.88 2.93 -3.35
C ARG A 3 -12.49 2.44 -2.94
N GLY A 4 -12.20 1.17 -3.23
CA GLY A 4 -10.97 0.51 -2.86
C GLY A 4 -9.79 1.04 -3.66
N VAL A 5 -8.64 0.38 -3.50
CA VAL A 5 -7.55 0.49 -4.47
C VAL A 5 -7.80 -0.63 -5.48
N ASP A 6 -8.04 -0.26 -6.73
CA ASP A 6 -8.32 -1.22 -7.82
C ASP A 6 -7.05 -1.50 -8.63
N ALA A 7 -6.16 -0.50 -8.76
CA ALA A 7 -4.91 -0.61 -9.50
C ALA A 7 -3.83 0.35 -8.98
N PHE A 8 -2.57 0.06 -9.32
CA PHE A 8 -1.45 0.95 -9.07
C PHE A 8 -0.88 1.56 -10.35
N GLU A 9 -0.51 2.83 -10.28
CA GLU A 9 0.31 3.49 -11.29
C GLU A 9 1.79 3.28 -10.95
N TRP A 10 2.46 2.48 -11.77
CA TRP A 10 3.87 2.13 -11.63
C TRP A 10 4.75 2.88 -12.64
N ASP A 11 5.93 3.29 -12.19
CA ASP A 11 7.00 3.86 -13.02
C ASP A 11 8.36 3.58 -12.39
N ASP A 12 9.43 3.70 -13.18
CA ASP A 12 10.78 3.35 -12.74
C ASP A 12 11.19 4.02 -11.41
N ILE A 13 10.72 5.25 -11.17
CA ILE A 13 11.03 6.01 -9.95
C ILE A 13 10.39 5.37 -8.72
N ASN A 14 9.09 5.07 -8.76
CA ASN A 14 8.43 4.48 -7.60
C ASN A 14 8.87 3.02 -7.37
N ILE A 15 9.10 2.26 -8.43
CA ILE A 15 9.65 0.89 -8.35
C ILE A 15 11.04 0.91 -7.69
N GLU A 16 11.95 1.78 -8.15
CA GLU A 16 13.29 1.89 -7.56
C GLU A 16 13.22 2.34 -6.09
N HIS A 17 12.34 3.28 -5.77
CA HIS A 17 12.17 3.77 -4.40
C HIS A 17 11.67 2.66 -3.46
N LEU A 18 10.75 1.82 -3.92
CA LEU A 18 10.27 0.65 -3.18
C LEU A 18 11.37 -0.39 -2.99
N ALA A 19 12.13 -0.66 -4.04
CA ALA A 19 13.24 -1.61 -4.00
C ALA A 19 14.30 -1.20 -2.97
N ASN A 20 14.56 0.10 -2.81
CA ASN A 20 15.44 0.65 -1.76
C ASN A 20 14.94 0.35 -0.33
N HIS A 21 13.66 0.05 -0.16
CA HIS A 21 13.05 -0.39 1.09
C HIS A 21 12.87 -1.92 1.20
N GLY A 22 13.39 -2.68 0.24
CA GLY A 22 13.25 -4.14 0.21
C GLY A 22 11.81 -4.60 -0.06
N VAL A 23 11.04 -3.78 -0.77
CA VAL A 23 9.67 -4.07 -1.21
C VAL A 23 9.64 -4.06 -2.74
N THR A 24 9.00 -5.06 -3.32
CA THR A 24 8.81 -5.14 -4.78
C THR A 24 7.43 -4.63 -5.18
N ASP A 25 7.28 -4.14 -6.41
CA ASP A 25 5.99 -3.80 -7.02
C ASP A 25 5.01 -4.98 -6.98
N VAL A 26 5.53 -6.19 -7.22
CA VAL A 26 4.76 -7.44 -7.14
C VAL A 26 4.20 -7.69 -5.74
N GLU A 27 4.98 -7.46 -4.68
CA GLU A 27 4.49 -7.59 -3.31
C GLU A 27 3.38 -6.58 -2.99
N VAL A 28 3.49 -5.36 -3.52
CA VAL A 28 2.48 -4.32 -3.34
C VAL A 28 1.20 -4.68 -4.11
N ASP A 29 1.33 -5.17 -5.34
CA ASP A 29 0.19 -5.62 -6.16
C ASP A 29 -0.56 -6.80 -5.53
N GLN A 30 0.16 -7.74 -4.91
CA GLN A 30 -0.43 -8.84 -4.14
C GLN A 30 -1.37 -8.34 -3.04
N MET A 31 -1.13 -7.16 -2.46
CA MET A 31 -2.01 -6.58 -1.44
C MET A 31 -3.41 -6.29 -1.98
N LEU A 32 -3.58 -6.01 -3.28
CA LEU A 32 -4.90 -5.78 -3.90
C LEU A 32 -5.74 -7.05 -3.93
N SER A 33 -5.10 -8.20 -4.19
CA SER A 33 -5.74 -9.51 -4.21
C SER A 33 -5.91 -10.12 -2.81
N ASN A 34 -5.15 -9.64 -1.83
CA ASN A 34 -5.21 -10.08 -0.44
C ASN A 34 -6.04 -9.13 0.42
N ARG A 35 -6.25 -9.51 1.69
CA ARG A 35 -6.86 -8.61 2.68
C ARG A 35 -6.00 -7.35 2.81
N ASN A 36 -6.62 -6.21 2.57
CA ASN A 36 -6.02 -4.90 2.72
C ASN A 36 -7.01 -3.91 3.34
N ILE A 37 -6.47 -2.85 3.92
CA ILE A 37 -7.21 -1.73 4.47
C ILE A 37 -6.57 -0.43 4.02
N VAL A 38 -7.41 0.57 3.76
CA VAL A 38 -6.97 1.92 3.41
C VAL A 38 -7.31 2.84 4.56
N MET A 39 -6.31 3.56 5.07
CA MET A 39 -6.42 4.50 6.17
C MET A 39 -5.91 5.88 5.75
N PRO A 40 -6.43 6.97 6.34
CA PRO A 40 -5.86 8.30 6.13
C PRO A 40 -4.44 8.37 6.70
N ASN A 41 -3.51 9.00 5.98
CA ASN A 41 -2.17 9.23 6.50
C ASN A 41 -2.18 10.46 7.42
N ARG A 42 -1.95 10.25 8.73
CA ARG A 42 -1.97 11.34 9.73
C ARG A 42 -0.87 12.38 9.52
N LYS A 43 0.23 12.02 8.85
CA LYS A 43 1.37 12.92 8.60
C LYS A 43 1.24 13.68 7.29
N TYR A 44 0.55 13.10 6.32
CA TYR A 44 0.34 13.67 4.99
C TYR A 44 -1.14 13.57 4.61
N PRO A 45 -1.96 14.61 4.86
CA PRO A 45 -3.41 14.52 4.72
C PRO A 45 -3.87 14.22 3.29
N ASP A 46 -3.06 14.57 2.29
CA ASP A 46 -3.30 14.30 0.86
C ASP A 46 -3.01 12.84 0.47
N ARG A 47 -2.42 12.05 1.37
CA ARG A 47 -2.00 10.66 1.14
C ARG A 47 -2.86 9.69 1.94
N LYS A 48 -2.93 8.46 1.45
CA LYS A 48 -3.50 7.34 2.20
C LYS A 48 -2.43 6.31 2.50
N LEU A 49 -2.67 5.50 3.51
CA LEU A 49 -1.87 4.34 3.87
C LEU A 49 -2.68 3.11 3.50
N LEU A 50 -2.13 2.32 2.58
CA LEU A 50 -2.60 0.97 2.31
C LEU A 50 -1.82 0.01 3.20
N ILE A 51 -2.54 -0.73 4.04
CA ILE A 51 -1.96 -1.78 4.87
C ILE A 51 -2.54 -3.09 4.37
N GLY A 52 -1.68 -4.04 4.03
CA GLY A 52 -2.11 -5.27 3.37
C GLY A 52 -1.08 -6.37 3.49
N LYS A 53 -1.53 -7.61 3.25
CA LYS A 53 -0.69 -8.79 3.38
C LYS A 53 -0.18 -9.25 2.01
N THR A 54 1.08 -9.65 1.95
CA THR A 54 1.69 -10.32 0.79
C THR A 54 1.38 -11.82 0.83
N ASN A 55 1.61 -12.52 -0.29
CA ASN A 55 1.47 -13.98 -0.35
C ASN A 55 2.47 -14.72 0.55
N ALA A 56 3.64 -14.11 0.79
CA ALA A 56 4.65 -14.62 1.72
C ALA A 56 4.27 -14.43 3.19
N GLY A 57 3.15 -13.74 3.47
CA GLY A 57 2.65 -13.51 4.82
C GLY A 57 3.19 -12.24 5.50
N ARG A 58 4.07 -11.49 4.84
CA ARG A 58 4.53 -10.17 5.30
C ARG A 58 3.37 -9.17 5.23
N VAL A 59 3.29 -8.27 6.20
CA VAL A 59 2.35 -7.15 6.15
C VAL A 59 3.12 -5.91 5.75
N LEU A 60 2.67 -5.23 4.71
CA LEU A 60 3.28 -4.03 4.18
C LEU A 60 2.38 -2.82 4.46
N ILE A 61 3.02 -1.67 4.65
CA ILE A 61 2.39 -0.36 4.72
C ILE A 61 2.91 0.46 3.54
N VAL A 62 2.01 0.81 2.63
CA VAL A 62 2.31 1.57 1.43
C VAL A 62 1.63 2.92 1.51
N SER A 63 2.40 3.99 1.40
CA SER A 63 1.85 5.34 1.22
C SER A 63 1.46 5.51 -0.23
N ILE A 64 0.20 5.82 -0.47
CA ILE A 64 -0.39 5.95 -1.80
C ILE A 64 -1.00 7.34 -1.99
N GLU A 65 -0.85 7.87 -3.20
CA GLU A 65 -1.46 9.13 -3.64
C GLU A 65 -2.55 8.87 -4.68
N PRO A 66 -3.67 9.62 -4.67
CA PRO A 66 -4.71 9.47 -5.68
C PRO A 66 -4.19 9.93 -7.04
N THR A 67 -4.50 9.19 -8.10
CA THR A 67 -4.20 9.61 -9.47
C THR A 67 -5.40 10.33 -10.09
N ARG A 68 -5.27 10.72 -11.38
CA ARG A 68 -6.39 11.27 -12.16
C ARG A 68 -7.49 10.24 -12.44
N MET A 69 -7.19 8.96 -12.33
CA MET A 69 -8.13 7.87 -12.54
C MET A 69 -8.67 7.38 -11.19
N GLU A 70 -9.99 7.36 -11.03
CA GLU A 70 -10.61 6.80 -9.84
C GLU A 70 -10.27 5.30 -9.71
N GLY A 71 -9.99 4.85 -8.48
CA GLY A 71 -9.55 3.47 -8.21
C GLY A 71 -8.07 3.21 -8.50
N THR A 72 -7.39 4.10 -9.24
CA THR A 72 -5.94 3.99 -9.49
C THR A 72 -5.17 4.88 -8.53
N TRP A 73 -4.19 4.29 -7.86
CA TRP A 73 -3.38 4.95 -6.86
C TRP A 73 -1.90 4.85 -7.20
N ARG A 74 -1.11 5.85 -6.82
CA ARG A 74 0.33 5.86 -7.06
C ARG A 74 1.07 5.51 -5.77
N PRO A 75 1.82 4.41 -5.72
CA PRO A 75 2.69 4.09 -4.59
C PRO A 75 3.85 5.08 -4.50
N ILE A 76 4.10 5.61 -3.30
CA ILE A 76 5.14 6.62 -3.06
C ILE A 76 6.27 6.02 -2.22
N THR A 77 5.92 5.38 -1.11
CA THR A 77 6.86 4.68 -0.24
C THR A 77 6.21 3.42 0.30
N ALA A 78 6.97 2.36 0.50
CA ALA A 78 6.51 1.22 1.28
C ALA A 78 7.53 0.84 2.34
N ARG A 79 7.01 0.20 3.37
CA ARG A 79 7.80 -0.43 4.43
C ARG A 79 7.07 -1.64 4.95
N GLU A 80 7.80 -2.53 5.61
CA GLU A 80 7.18 -3.56 6.42
C GLU A 80 6.43 -2.95 7.61
N ALA A 81 5.26 -3.51 7.90
CA ALA A 81 4.45 -3.12 9.04
C ALA A 81 5.09 -3.62 10.33
N GLU A 82 5.02 -2.81 11.38
CA GLU A 82 5.39 -3.28 12.71
C GLU A 82 4.32 -4.23 13.27
N PRO A 83 4.65 -5.10 14.24
CA PRO A 83 3.72 -6.09 14.79
C PRO A 83 2.40 -5.48 15.28
N GLU A 84 2.46 -4.26 15.82
CA GLU A 84 1.29 -3.53 16.31
C GLU A 84 0.39 -3.01 15.18
N GLU A 85 0.98 -2.60 14.05
CA GLU A 85 0.24 -2.15 12.87
C GLU A 85 -0.37 -3.36 12.12
N SER A 86 0.32 -4.49 12.08
CA SER A 86 -0.20 -5.75 11.52
C SER A 86 -1.50 -6.21 12.19
N LYS A 87 -1.61 -6.03 13.52
CA LYS A 87 -2.85 -6.36 14.26
C LYS A 87 -4.07 -5.58 13.78
N ARG A 88 -3.89 -4.40 13.17
CA ARG A 88 -5.01 -3.63 12.60
C ARG A 88 -5.62 -4.32 11.40
N LEU A 89 -4.78 -4.95 10.56
CA LEU A 89 -5.26 -5.73 9.42
C LEU A 89 -6.07 -6.95 9.87
N GLU A 90 -5.67 -7.59 10.97
CA GLU A 90 -6.40 -8.74 11.51
C GLU A 90 -7.77 -8.36 12.07
N ARG A 91 -7.89 -7.14 12.60
CA ARG A 91 -9.10 -6.61 13.26
C ARG A 91 -10.11 -5.92 12.33
N ALA A 92 -9.77 -5.68 11.07
CA ALA A 92 -10.57 -4.88 10.13
C ALA A 92 -11.33 -5.72 9.11
#